data_AF-A0A822CHB2-F1
#
_entry.id   AF-A0A822CHB2-F1
#
_cell.length_a   1.000
_cell.length_b   1.000
_cell.length_c   1.000
_cell.angle_alpha   90.00
_cell.angle_beta   90.00
_cell.angle_gamma   90.00
#
_symmetry.space_group_name_H-M   'P 1'
#
loop_
_entity.id
_entity.type
_entity.pdbx_description
1 polymer ?
#
loop_
_entity_poly.entity_id
_entity_poly.type
_entity_poly.pdbx_seq_one_letter_code
_entity_poly.pdbx_strand_id
1 'polypeptide(L)' 'MVDHLFFYVNGKEILERNVEPEWNLLWYLRNKLRLTGSKLGCGEGGCGACTVLISRCIDRNSDEIEHR' A
#
# COMPACT_ATOMS: atom_id res chain seq x y z
N MET A 1 5.34 -14.74 -18.71
CA MET A 1 5.63 -13.37 -18.24
C MET A 1 5.18 -13.34 -16.80
N VAL A 2 6.08 -13.07 -15.85
CA VAL A 2 5.69 -12.95 -14.44
C VAL A 2 5.40 -11.49 -14.22
N ASP A 3 4.14 -11.15 -13.95
CA ASP A 3 3.77 -9.76 -13.69
C ASP A 3 4.34 -9.30 -12.35
N HIS A 4 4.72 -8.03 -12.28
CA HIS A 4 5.32 -7.43 -11.10
C HIS A 4 4.46 -6.27 -10.61
N LEU A 5 4.37 -6.11 -9.28
CA LEU A 5 3.67 -5.00 -8.67
C LEU A 5 4.66 -3.90 -8.29
N PHE A 6 4.45 -2.69 -8.82
CA PHE A 6 5.27 -1.52 -8.54
C PHE A 6 4.47 -0.42 -7.85
N PHE A 7 4.98 0.12 -6.75
CA PHE A 7 4.37 1.21 -5.98
C PHE A 7 5.39 1.88 -5.04
N TYR A 8 4.98 2.93 -4.33
CA TYR A 8 5.82 3.63 -3.35
C TYR A 8 5.28 3.47 -1.93
N VAL A 9 6.18 3.39 -0.96
CA VAL A 9 5.86 3.46 0.48
C VAL A 9 6.81 4.44 1.15
N ASN A 10 6.28 5.50 1.76
CA ASN A 10 7.08 6.53 2.44
C ASN A 10 8.22 7.09 1.57
N GLY A 11 7.94 7.31 0.28
CA GLY A 11 8.91 7.80 -0.71
C GLY A 11 9.90 6.74 -1.24
N LYS A 12 9.85 5.49 -0.76
CA LYS A 12 10.69 4.40 -1.25
C LYS A 12 9.97 3.56 -2.32
N GLU A 13 10.65 3.31 -3.42
CA GLU A 13 10.20 2.42 -4.49
C GLU A 13 10.15 0.96 -4.03
N ILE A 14 9.05 0.29 -4.34
CA ILE A 14 8.82 -1.14 -4.10
C ILE A 14 8.52 -1.80 -5.44
N LEU A 15 9.31 -2.82 -5.77
CA LEU A 15 9.06 -3.75 -6.87
C LEU A 15 8.88 -5.16 -6.29
N GLU A 16 7.63 -5.60 -6.16
CA GLU A 16 7.31 -6.95 -5.69
C GLU A 16 7.18 -7.90 -6.89
N ARG A 17 8.02 -8.93 -6.90
CA ARG A 17 8.10 -9.90 -7.99
C ARG A 17 7.29 -11.16 -7.74
N ASN A 18 7.02 -11.46 -6.46
CA ASN A 18 6.31 -12.65 -6.01
C ASN A 18 5.12 -12.21 -5.15
N VAL A 19 4.16 -11.54 -5.81
CA VAL A 19 2.93 -11.06 -5.19
C VAL A 19 1.95 -12.21 -5.04
N GLU A 20 1.38 -12.36 -3.85
CA GLU A 20 0.21 -13.21 -3.61
C GLU A 20 -1.06 -12.34 -3.58
N PRO A 21 -2.09 -12.64 -4.40
CA PRO A 21 -3.33 -11.84 -4.45
C PRO A 21 -4.08 -11.74 -3.11
N GLU A 22 -3.86 -12.69 -2.19
CA GLU A 22 -4.49 -12.71 -0.87
C GLU A 22 -3.85 -11.73 0.13
N TRP A 23 -2.66 -11.19 -0.18
CA TRP A 23 -2.00 -10.22 0.69
C TRP A 23 -2.71 -8.87 0.63
N ASN A 24 -3.26 -8.45 1.77
CA ASN A 24 -3.68 -7.06 1.93
C ASN A 24 -2.50 -6.15 2.32
N LEU A 25 -2.69 -4.84 2.11
CA LEU A 25 -1.65 -3.84 2.37
C LEU A 25 -1.16 -3.83 3.82
N LEU A 26 -2.07 -3.97 4.80
CA LEU A 26 -1.69 -4.00 6.21
C LEU A 26 -0.74 -5.16 6.52
N TRP A 27 -1.02 -6.36 6.00
CA TRP A 27 -0.15 -7.52 6.14
C TRP A 27 1.21 -7.27 5.49
N TYR A 28 1.22 -6.70 4.28
CA TYR A 28 2.46 -6.42 3.54
C TYR A 28 3.36 -5.44 4.28
N LEU A 29 2.81 -4.29 4.72
CA LEU A 29 3.55 -3.28 5.48
C LEU A 29 4.20 -3.88 6.73
N ARG A 30 3.43 -4.66 7.50
CA ARG A 30 3.89 -5.19 8.79
C ARG A 30 4.86 -6.36 8.66
N ASN A 31 4.59 -7.30 7.76
CA ASN A 31 5.33 -8.56 7.70
C ASN A 31 6.49 -8.52 6.70
N LYS A 32 6.25 -7.98 5.49
CA LYS A 32 7.27 -7.92 4.43
C LYS A 32 8.19 -6.70 4.61
N LEU A 33 7.60 -5.52 4.83
CA LEU A 33 8.39 -4.28 4.98
C LEU A 33 8.80 -3.99 6.43
N ARG A 34 8.29 -4.75 7.41
CA ARG A 34 8.55 -4.58 8.86
C ARG A 34 8.19 -3.18 9.39
N LEU A 35 7.27 -2.48 8.73
CA LEU A 35 6.69 -1.22 9.15
C LEU A 35 5.50 -1.48 10.07
N THR A 36 5.77 -1.60 11.37
CA THR A 36 4.76 -2.04 12.36
C THR A 36 3.87 -0.92 12.90
N GLY A 37 3.93 0.29 12.33
CA GLY A 37 3.17 1.47 12.73
C GLY A 37 1.66 1.27 12.61
N SER A 38 1.16 0.98 11.41
CA SER A 38 -0.25 0.62 11.17
C SER A 38 -0.61 -0.70 11.84
N LYS A 39 -1.81 -0.79 12.43
CA LYS A 39 -2.19 -1.89 13.33
C LYS A 39 -3.37 -2.69 12.81
N LEU A 40 -3.39 -3.99 13.09
CA LEU A 40 -4.59 -4.80 12.98
C LEU A 40 -5.44 -4.56 14.23
N GLY A 41 -6.62 -3.95 14.05
CA GLY A 41 -7.63 -3.79 15.10
C GLY A 41 -8.79 -4.76 14.90
N CYS A 42 -9.73 -4.41 14.02
CA CYS A 42 -10.95 -5.20 13.77
C CYS A 42 -10.88 -6.18 12.58
N GLY A 43 -10.02 -5.93 11.57
CA GLY A 43 -9.94 -6.76 10.36
C GLY A 43 -11.07 -6.56 9.33
N GLU A 44 -12.07 -5.74 9.65
CA GLU A 44 -13.29 -5.53 8.84
C GLU A 44 -13.56 -4.06 8.46
N GLY A 45 -12.65 -3.15 8.82
CA GLY A 45 -12.71 -1.73 8.44
C GLY A 45 -13.41 -0.78 9.41
N GLY A 46 -14.02 -1.26 10.50
CA GLY A 46 -14.78 -0.43 11.44
C GLY A 46 -13.97 0.48 12.38
N CYS A 47 -12.71 0.13 12.69
CA CYS A 47 -11.96 0.81 13.76
C CYS A 47 -10.92 1.85 13.32
N GLY A 48 -10.51 1.87 12.05
CA GLY A 48 -9.47 2.80 11.56
C GLY A 48 -8.03 2.57 12.07
N ALA A 49 -7.75 1.52 12.85
CA ALA A 49 -6.40 1.26 13.38
C ALA A 49 -5.33 0.99 12.29
N CYS A 50 -5.78 0.62 11.09
CA CYS A 50 -4.94 0.36 9.93
C CYS A 50 -4.97 1.46 8.87
N THR A 51 -5.52 2.64 9.17
CA THR A 51 -5.63 3.75 8.22
C THR A 51 -4.26 4.19 7.71
N VAL A 52 -4.19 4.46 6.40
CA VAL A 52 -3.01 4.96 5.67
C VAL A 52 -3.46 5.99 4.64
N LEU A 53 -2.53 6.82 4.18
CA LEU A 53 -2.78 7.77 3.09
C LEU A 53 -2.35 7.14 1.76
N ILE A 54 -3.22 7.16 0.76
CA ILE A 54 -2.93 6.77 -0.62
C ILE A 54 -2.84 8.02 -1.48
N SER A 55 -1.79 8.10 -2.29
CA SER A 55 -1.61 9.18 -3.25
C SER A 55 -1.61 8.62 -4.67
N ARG A 56 -2.28 9.29 -5.61
CA ARG A 56 -2.29 8.90 -7.03
C ARG A 56 -2.33 10.12 -7.94
N CYS A 57 -1.69 10.02 -9.10
CA CYS A 57 -1.88 10.98 -10.19
C CYS A 57 -3.25 10.73 -10.82
N ILE A 58 -4.05 11.79 -10.99
CA ILE A 58 -5.39 11.69 -11.58
C ILE A 58 -5.28 11.47 -13.10
N ASP A 59 -4.51 12.31 -13.76
CA ASP A 59 -4.11 12.18 -15.16
C ASP A 59 -2.57 12.12 -15.20
N ARG A 60 -2.03 11.25 -16.07
CA ARG A 60 -0.58 11.13 -16.31
C ARG A 60 0.03 12.37 -16.95
N ASN A 61 -0.78 13.21 -17.58
CA ASN A 61 -0.36 14.45 -18.23
C ASN A 61 -0.59 15.71 -17.38
N SER A 62 -1.24 15.56 -16.22
CA SER A 62 -1.47 16.66 -15.28
C SER A 62 -0.54 16.54 -14.08
N ASP A 63 -0.13 17.68 -13.51
CA ASP A 63 0.60 17.72 -12.24
C ASP A 63 -0.34 17.58 -11.00
N GLU A 64 -1.58 17.15 -11.21
CA GLU A 64 -2.57 17.01 -10.14
C GLU A 64 -2.44 15.65 -9.43
N ILE A 65 -2.24 15.71 -8.11
CA ILE A 65 -2.13 14.54 -7.23
C ILE A 65 -3.31 14.53 -6.26
N GLU A 66 -4.02 13.40 -6.24
CA GLU A 66 -5.07 13.14 -5.27
C GLU A 66 -4.51 12.39 -4.06
N HIS A 67 -4.90 12.80 -2.86
CA HIS A 67 -4.60 12.12 -1.60
C HIS A 67 -5.91 11.67 -0.94
N ARG A 68 -6.02 10.38 -0.59
CA ARG A 68 -7.19 9.79 0.07
C ARG A 68 -6.80 8.87 1.21
#